data_AF-K1TN61-F1
#
_entry.id   AF-K1TN61-F1
#
_cell.length_a   1.000
_cell.length_b   1.000
_cell.length_c   1.000
_cell.angle_alpha   90.00
_cell.angle_beta   90.00
_cell.angle_gamma   90.00
#
_symmetry.space_group_name_H-M   'P 1'
#
loop_
_entity.id
_entity.type
_entity.pdbx_description
1 polymer ?
#
loop_
_entity_poly.entity_id
_entity_poly.type
_entity_poly.pdbx_seq_one_letter_code
_entity_poly.pdbx_strand_id
1 'polypeptide(L)'
;IRFDIDEIRVKLADKKLTKATNAQVIELVPELVLETGKTFRHGYRNVVVVRKMTFPNDKVLTIEMTEKQISGRAISLNIDYEDVLSADSFSTALLEEE
;
A
#
# COMPACT_ATOMS: atom_id res chain seq x y z
N ILE A 1 10.45 15.11 -14.20
CA ILE A 1 10.37 15.90 -12.95
C ILE A 1 10.66 14.93 -11.81
N ARG A 2 11.51 15.29 -10.83
CA ARG A 2 11.83 14.42 -9.68
C ARG A 2 10.60 14.33 -8.77
N PHE A 3 10.37 13.16 -8.17
CA PHE A 3 9.38 12.96 -7.11
C PHE A 3 10.10 12.89 -5.77
N ASP A 4 9.74 13.78 -4.84
CA ASP A 4 10.27 13.80 -3.47
C ASP A 4 9.24 13.19 -2.51
N ILE A 5 9.45 11.94 -2.10
CA ILE A 5 8.55 11.20 -1.22
C ILE A 5 8.53 11.84 0.16
N ASP A 6 7.33 12.19 0.62
CA ASP A 6 7.08 12.65 1.99
C ASP A 6 6.73 11.46 2.88
N GLU A 7 5.70 10.71 2.50
CA GLU A 7 5.19 9.58 3.27
C GLU A 7 4.72 8.43 2.36
N ILE A 8 4.83 7.21 2.88
CA ILE A 8 4.15 6.01 2.35
C ILE A 8 3.20 5.52 3.44
N ARG A 9 1.91 5.46 3.10
CA ARG A 9 0.84 5.03 4.00
C ARG A 9 0.19 3.77 3.47
N VAL A 10 -0.14 2.86 4.38
CA VAL A 10 -0.94 1.68 4.07
C VAL A 10 -2.24 1.81 4.82
N LYS A 11 -3.36 1.79 4.12
CA LYS A 11 -4.68 2.02 4.71
C LYS A 11 -5.71 1.03 4.18
N LEU A 12 -6.63 0.63 5.04
CA LEU A 12 -7.82 -0.13 4.67
C LEU A 12 -9.03 0.79 4.75
N ALA A 13 -9.72 0.98 3.63
CA ALA A 13 -10.86 1.90 3.53
C ALA A 13 -12.08 1.24 2.88
N ASP A 14 -13.27 1.78 3.12
CA ASP A 14 -14.49 1.34 2.42
C ASP A 14 -14.41 1.66 0.92
N LYS A 15 -14.76 0.72 0.04
CA LYS A 15 -14.80 0.93 -1.43
C LYS A 15 -15.82 2.00 -1.84
N LYS A 16 -16.93 2.09 -1.12
CA LYS A 16 -18.01 3.03 -1.40
C LYS A 16 -18.34 3.85 -0.16
N LEU A 17 -18.20 5.16 -0.29
CA LEU A 17 -18.64 6.11 0.73
C LEU A 17 -20.10 6.49 0.46
N THR A 18 -21.02 5.94 1.24
CA THR A 18 -22.46 6.28 1.13
C THR A 18 -22.79 7.60 1.81
N LYS A 19 -22.05 7.99 2.85
CA LYS A 19 -22.09 9.31 3.51
C LYS A 19 -20.68 9.67 4.01
N ALA A 20 -20.28 10.93 3.82
CA ALA A 20 -18.94 11.40 4.21
C ALA A 20 -18.64 11.24 5.71
N THR A 21 -19.65 11.32 6.57
CA THR A 21 -19.53 11.16 8.02
C THR A 21 -19.30 9.72 8.50
N ASN A 22 -19.39 8.73 7.60
CA ASN A 22 -19.29 7.31 7.95
C ASN A 22 -18.13 6.59 7.27
N ALA A 23 -17.15 7.34 6.75
CA ALA A 23 -15.96 6.78 6.13
C ALA A 23 -15.10 6.08 7.20
N GLN A 24 -14.98 4.76 7.11
CA GLN A 24 -14.07 4.01 7.96
C GLN A 24 -12.74 3.82 7.24
N VAL A 25 -11.69 4.44 7.77
CA VAL A 25 -10.31 4.25 7.31
C VAL A 25 -9.50 3.76 8.49
N ILE A 26 -8.79 2.65 8.30
CA ILE A 26 -7.87 2.06 9.28
C ILE A 26 -6.47 2.22 8.70
N GLU A 27 -5.61 2.96 9.40
CA GLU A 27 -4.18 3.03 9.07
C GLU A 27 -3.49 1.75 9.55
N LEU A 28 -2.71 1.14 8.66
CA LEU A 28 -1.95 -0.07 8.91
C LEU A 28 -0.48 0.30 8.97
N VAL A 29 0.19 -0.18 10.01
CA VAL A 29 1.64 -0.03 10.13
C VAL A 29 2.30 -1.19 9.39
N PRO A 30 3.13 -0.93 8.37
CA PRO A 30 3.93 -1.97 7.74
C PRO A 30 4.88 -2.60 8.75
N GLU A 31 5.05 -3.92 8.68
CA GLU A 31 6.05 -4.62 9.49
C GLU A 31 7.47 -4.41 8.93
N LEU A 32 7.58 -4.17 7.61
CA LEU A 32 8.83 -3.84 6.95
C LEU A 32 8.57 -2.98 5.70
N VAL A 33 9.48 -2.04 5.45
CA VAL A 33 9.62 -1.35 4.16
C VAL A 33 11.08 -1.47 3.76
N LEU A 34 11.36 -2.19 2.67
CA LEU A 34 12.73 -2.51 2.26
C LEU A 34 13.50 -1.26 1.82
N GLU A 35 12.92 -0.50 0.91
CA GLU A 35 13.55 0.71 0.39
C GLU A 35 13.06 1.95 1.13
N THR A 36 14.00 2.69 1.71
CA THR A 36 13.74 3.92 2.47
C THR A 36 14.14 5.18 1.70
N GLY A 37 14.58 5.02 0.44
CA GLY A 37 14.93 6.10 -0.44
C GLY A 37 13.76 7.07 -0.60
N LYS A 38 14.03 8.37 -0.39
CA LYS A 38 12.99 9.41 -0.33
C LYS A 38 12.76 10.14 -1.64
N THR A 39 13.42 9.77 -2.73
CA THR A 39 13.29 10.49 -4.01
C THR A 39 13.46 9.54 -5.19
N PHE A 40 12.74 9.78 -6.30
CA PHE A 40 12.96 9.07 -7.56
C PHE A 40 12.67 9.94 -8.79
N ARG A 41 13.13 9.51 -9.98
CA ARG A 41 12.86 10.22 -11.25
C ARG A 41 12.03 9.41 -12.25
N HIS A 42 12.35 8.13 -12.43
CA HIS A 42 11.72 7.29 -13.46
C HIS A 42 10.90 6.14 -12.89
N GLY A 43 11.31 5.61 -11.74
CA GLY A 43 10.59 4.53 -11.07
C GLY A 43 11.07 4.37 -9.64
N TYR A 44 10.22 3.73 -8.84
CA TYR A 44 10.48 3.40 -7.45
C TYR A 44 9.98 1.98 -7.22
N ARG A 45 10.91 1.05 -6.99
CA ARG A 45 10.61 -0.35 -6.71
C ARG A 45 10.86 -0.56 -5.23
N ASN A 46 9.88 -1.13 -4.53
CA ASN A 46 9.97 -1.35 -3.09
C ASN A 46 9.28 -2.68 -2.73
N VAL A 47 9.62 -3.22 -1.57
CA VAL A 47 8.96 -4.35 -0.94
C VAL A 47 8.40 -3.86 0.39
N VAL A 48 7.10 -4.00 0.57
CA VAL A 48 6.38 -3.62 1.79
C VAL A 48 5.73 -4.86 2.37
N VAL A 49 6.02 -5.15 3.63
CA VAL A 49 5.44 -6.29 4.35
C VAL A 49 4.36 -5.77 5.27
N VAL A 50 3.18 -6.35 5.16
CA VAL A 50 2.02 -6.05 6.01
C VAL A 50 1.65 -7.32 6.76
N ARG A 51 1.27 -7.18 8.03
CA ARG A 51 0.78 -8.29 8.84
C ARG A 51 -0.35 -9.03 8.12
N LYS A 52 -0.29 -10.36 8.11
CA LYS A 52 -1.34 -11.21 7.56
C LYS A 52 -2.70 -10.85 8.20
N MET A 53 -3.69 -10.56 7.36
CA MET A 53 -5.04 -10.20 7.77
C MET A 53 -6.06 -10.62 6.71
N THR A 54 -7.33 -10.67 7.12
CA THR A 54 -8.49 -10.83 6.22
C THR A 54 -9.31 -9.55 6.29
N PHE A 55 -9.76 -9.05 5.14
CA PHE A 55 -10.67 -7.91 5.06
C PHE A 55 -11.85 -8.21 4.14
N PRO A 56 -13.04 -7.65 4.41
CA PRO A 56 -14.24 -7.92 3.61
C PRO A 56 -14.16 -7.28 2.22
N ASN A 57 -14.93 -7.81 1.27
CA ASN A 57 -14.93 -7.37 -0.14
C ASN A 57 -15.41 -5.93 -0.37
N ASP A 58 -16.08 -5.33 0.61
CA ASP A 58 -16.50 -3.93 0.60
C ASP A 58 -15.40 -2.98 1.11
N LYS A 59 -14.25 -3.50 1.52
CA LYS A 59 -13.03 -2.73 1.82
C LYS A 59 -12.00 -2.87 0.69
N VAL A 60 -11.11 -1.89 0.59
CA VAL A 60 -9.96 -1.87 -0.32
C VAL A 60 -8.70 -1.54 0.46
N LEU A 61 -7.63 -2.29 0.21
CA LEU A 61 -6.30 -1.99 0.74
C LEU A 61 -5.63 -0.99 -0.20
N THR A 62 -5.25 0.17 0.33
CA THR A 62 -4.58 1.22 -0.44
C THR A 62 -3.18 1.45 0.10
N ILE A 63 -2.19 1.39 -0.79
CA ILE A 63 -0.85 1.92 -0.55
C ILE A 63 -0.78 3.29 -1.21
N GLU A 64 -0.54 4.33 -0.43
CA GLU A 64 -0.51 5.71 -0.89
C GLU A 64 0.88 6.32 -0.64
N MET A 65 1.42 7.00 -1.63
CA MET A 65 2.69 7.70 -1.55
C MET A 65 2.49 9.18 -1.91
N THR A 66 2.88 10.07 -1.01
CA THR A 66 2.70 11.52 -1.15
C THR A 66 4.01 12.22 -1.48
N GLU A 67 3.92 13.32 -2.24
CA GLU A 67 5.06 14.18 -2.56
C GLU A 67 5.19 15.34 -1.56
N LYS A 68 6.43 15.67 -1.17
CA LYS A 68 6.74 16.77 -0.26
C LYS A 68 6.27 18.10 -0.84
N GLN A 69 5.60 18.88 -0.01
CA GLN A 69 4.85 20.10 -0.33
C GLN A 69 5.59 21.10 -1.23
N ILE A 70 5.27 21.02 -2.53
CA ILE A 70 4.99 22.13 -3.48
C ILE A 70 3.95 21.64 -4.52
N SER A 71 3.97 20.35 -4.87
CA SER A 71 3.10 19.80 -5.93
C SER A 71 1.81 19.13 -5.45
N GLY A 72 1.73 18.68 -4.20
CA GLY A 72 0.55 17.97 -3.66
C GLY A 72 0.21 16.66 -4.37
N ARG A 73 1.15 16.07 -5.14
CA ARG A 73 0.91 14.84 -5.88
C ARG A 73 0.84 13.65 -4.92
N ALA A 74 -0.10 12.77 -5.20
CA ALA A 74 -0.21 11.47 -4.54
C ALA A 74 -0.30 10.37 -5.59
N ILE A 75 0.34 9.24 -5.31
CA ILE A 75 0.23 8.01 -6.09
C ILE A 75 -0.42 6.99 -5.18
N SER A 76 -1.51 6.38 -5.64
CA SER A 76 -2.21 5.33 -4.91
C SER A 76 -2.24 4.04 -5.71
N LEU A 77 -1.99 2.94 -5.01
CA LEU A 77 -2.21 1.58 -5.46
C LEU A 77 -3.35 1.00 -4.63
N ASN A 78 -4.44 0.66 -5.30
CA ASN A 78 -5.62 0.03 -4.68
C ASN A 78 -5.60 -1.46 -4.98
N ILE A 79 -5.80 -2.27 -3.95
CA ILE A 79 -5.72 -3.73 -4.00
C ILE A 79 -7.03 -4.28 -3.42
N ASP A 80 -7.77 -5.02 -4.24
CA ASP A 80 -8.97 -5.69 -3.80
C ASP A 80 -8.64 -7.01 -3.10
N TYR A 81 -9.51 -7.45 -2.20
CA TYR A 81 -9.29 -8.71 -1.47
C TYR A 81 -9.15 -9.91 -2.42
N GLU A 82 -9.92 -9.93 -3.51
CA GLU A 82 -9.87 -10.97 -4.53
C GLU A 82 -8.50 -11.02 -5.24
N ASP A 83 -7.86 -9.87 -5.45
CA ASP A 83 -6.50 -9.80 -6.03
C ASP A 83 -5.47 -10.40 -5.06
N VAL A 84 -5.65 -10.20 -3.75
CA VAL A 84 -4.77 -10.81 -2.73
C VAL A 84 -4.94 -12.34 -2.71
N LEU A 85 -6.18 -12.82 -2.83
CA LEU A 85 -6.47 -14.26 -2.83
C LEU A 85 -5.95 -14.97 -4.10
N SER A 86 -5.88 -14.25 -5.22
CA SER A 86 -5.40 -14.77 -6.50
C SER A 86 -3.92 -14.46 -6.76
N ALA A 87 -3.27 -13.70 -5.89
CA ALA A 87 -1.85 -13.38 -6.00
C ALA A 87 -0.99 -14.65 -5.92
N ASP A 88 0.08 -14.66 -6.71
CA ASP A 88 1.06 -15.74 -6.66
C ASP A 88 1.62 -15.87 -5.23
N SER A 89 1.58 -17.10 -4.70
CA SER A 89 2.29 -17.40 -3.47
C SER A 89 3.80 -17.44 -3.72
N PHE A 90 4.60 -17.23 -2.67
CA PHE A 90 6.02 -17.51 -2.74
C PHE A 90 6.25 -18.96 -3.20
N SER A 91 7.20 -19.15 -4.11
CA SER A 91 7.68 -20.49 -4.47
C SER A 91 8.09 -21.21 -3.20
N THR A 92 7.58 -22.42 -2.99
CA THR A 92 7.95 -23.26 -1.85
C THR A 92 9.46 -23.51 -1.78
N ALA A 93 10.16 -23.45 -2.93
CA ALA A 93 11.62 -23.56 -3.00
C ALA A 93 12.37 -22.37 -2.38
N LEU A 94 11.71 -21.25 -2.10
CA LEU A 94 12.29 -20.07 -1.42
C LEU A 94 11.97 -20.03 0.08
N LEU A 95 11.18 -20.98 0.58
CA LEU A 95 10.77 -21.07 2.00
C LEU A 95 11.66 -22.02 2.82
N GLU A 96 12.58 -22.74 2.18
CA GLU A 96 13.62 -23.47 2.88
C GLU A 96 14.71 -22.48 3.29
N GLU A 97 14.78 -22.19 4.59
CA GLU A 97 15.94 -21.52 5.20
C GLU A 97 17.17 -22.45 5.04
N GLU A 98 18.28 -21.92 4.53
CA GLU A 98 19.60 -22.55 4.68
C GLU A 98 20.11 -22.42 6.11
#